data_AF-A0A2V6FT37-F1
#
_entry.id   AF-A0A2V6FT37-F1
#
_cell.length_a   1.000
_cell.length_b   1.000
_cell.length_c   1.000
_cell.angle_alpha   90.00
_cell.angle_beta   90.00
_cell.angle_gamma   90.00
#
_symmetry.space_group_name_H-M   'P 1'
#
loop_
_entity.id
_entity.type
_entity.pdbx_description
1 polymer ?
#
loop_
_entity_poly.entity_id
_entity_poly.type
_entity_poly.pdbx_seq_one_letter_code
_entity_poly.pdbx_strand_id
1 'polypeptide(L)'
;MEQAIGLFIRYLAVERGLSENYQLSTQRSLTDFARWCKAKHKIDNRRAVTLSMLSEYLAERKRGGLSAASIKLNIVAFKIFFRFLAAGRLVERDPAEALALPRIERYLPETLN
;
A
#
# COMPACT_ATOMS: atom_id res chain seq x y z
N MET A 1 -8.45 9.30 -6.67
CA MET A 1 -7.71 8.04 -6.42
C MET A 1 -8.62 6.82 -6.43
N GLU A 2 -9.79 6.90 -5.79
CA GLU A 2 -10.72 5.78 -5.55
C GLU A 2 -11.07 4.95 -6.79
N GLN A 3 -11.35 5.57 -7.94
CA GLN A 3 -11.62 4.86 -9.20
C GLN A 3 -10.48 3.90 -9.60
N ALA A 4 -9.23 4.32 -9.43
CA ALA A 4 -8.07 3.49 -9.75
C ALA A 4 -7.93 2.30 -8.78
N ILE A 5 -8.29 2.50 -7.51
CA ILE A 5 -8.35 1.42 -6.51
C ILE A 5 -9.43 0.40 -6.90
N GLY A 6 -10.62 0.86 -7.31
CA GLY A 6 -11.70 -0.02 -7.77
C GLY A 6 -11.30 -0.89 -8.98
N LEU A 7 -10.67 -0.28 -9.99
CA LEU A 7 -10.12 -1.02 -11.15
C LEU A 7 -9.07 -2.06 -10.71
N PHE A 8 -8.20 -1.69 -9.77
CA PHE A 8 -7.16 -2.60 -9.29
C PHE A 8 -7.72 -3.78 -8.47
N ILE A 9 -8.71 -3.55 -7.60
CA ILE A 9 -9.36 -4.65 -6.86
C ILE A 9 -10.10 -5.60 -7.81
N ARG A 10 -10.77 -5.08 -8.84
CA ARG A 10 -11.37 -5.92 -9.90
C ARG A 10 -10.32 -6.74 -10.64
N TYR A 11 -9.15 -6.16 -10.95
CA TYR A 11 -8.01 -6.87 -11.52
C TYR A 11 -7.49 -7.99 -10.58
N LEU A 12 -7.39 -7.74 -9.27
CA LEU A 12 -7.00 -8.76 -8.30
C LEU A 12 -8.00 -9.93 -8.18
N ALA A 13 -9.30 -9.63 -8.33
CA ALA A 13 -10.36 -10.64 -8.31
C ALA A 13 -10.37 -11.48 -9.60
N VAL A 14 -10.42 -10.84 -10.77
CA VAL A 14 -10.68 -11.50 -12.06
C VAL A 14 -9.40 -12.08 -12.66
N GLU A 15 -8.35 -11.26 -12.83
CA GLU A 15 -7.13 -11.63 -13.57
C GLU A 15 -6.10 -12.38 -12.70
N ARG A 16 -6.24 -12.30 -11.37
CA ARG A 16 -5.27 -12.85 -10.42
C ARG A 16 -5.86 -13.90 -9.47
N GLY A 17 -7.18 -14.05 -9.42
CA GLY A 17 -7.86 -15.04 -8.57
C GLY A 17 -7.50 -14.97 -7.08
N LEU A 18 -7.12 -13.78 -6.57
CA LEU A 18 -6.69 -13.66 -5.18
C LEU A 18 -7.88 -13.69 -4.22
N SER A 19 -7.69 -14.26 -3.03
CA SER A 19 -8.75 -14.41 -2.04
C SER A 19 -9.37 -13.07 -1.63
N GLU A 20 -10.66 -13.11 -1.31
CA GLU A 20 -11.42 -11.93 -0.85
C GLU A 20 -10.74 -11.22 0.32
N ASN A 21 -10.23 -11.96 1.30
CA ASN A 21 -9.47 -11.42 2.43
C ASN A 21 -8.23 -10.61 1.98
N TYR A 22 -7.54 -11.04 0.92
CA TYR A 22 -6.42 -10.29 0.34
C TYR A 22 -6.89 -9.03 -0.37
N GLN A 23 -7.99 -9.12 -1.14
CA GLN A 23 -8.62 -8.00 -1.82
C GLN A 23 -9.04 -6.91 -0.81
N LEU A 24 -9.80 -7.28 0.23
CA LEU A 24 -10.29 -6.38 1.28
C LEU A 24 -9.14 -5.70 2.04
N SER A 25 -8.12 -6.48 2.45
CA SER A 25 -6.94 -5.94 3.15
C SER A 25 -6.16 -4.94 2.29
N THR A 26 -6.02 -5.23 1.00
CA THR A 26 -5.36 -4.36 0.01
C THR A 26 -6.19 -3.10 -0.23
N GLN A 27 -7.50 -3.24 -0.45
CA GLN A 27 -8.43 -2.13 -0.67
C GLN A 27 -8.42 -1.16 0.51
N ARG A 28 -8.46 -1.68 1.74
CA ARG A 28 -8.42 -0.88 2.96
C ARG A 28 -7.11 -0.08 3.07
N SER A 29 -5.97 -0.74 2.87
CA SER A 29 -4.65 -0.08 2.90
C SER A 29 -4.54 1.05 1.87
N LEU A 30 -5.03 0.83 0.64
CA LEU A 30 -5.02 1.83 -0.42
C LEU A 30 -6.01 2.99 -0.16
N THR A 31 -7.18 2.67 0.40
CA THR A 31 -8.23 3.67 0.70
C THR A 31 -7.82 4.57 1.86
N ASP A 32 -7.24 4.01 2.92
CA ASP A 32 -6.77 4.78 4.07
C ASP A 32 -5.60 5.71 3.67
N PHE A 33 -4.69 5.24 2.79
CA PHE A 33 -3.65 6.07 2.19
C PHE A 33 -4.23 7.20 1.31
N ALA A 34 -5.18 6.88 0.41
CA ALA A 34 -5.79 7.89 -0.46
C ALA A 34 -6.51 8.99 0.33
N ARG A 35 -7.21 8.62 1.42
CA ARG A 35 -7.82 9.57 2.37
C ARG A 35 -6.78 10.45 3.04
N TRP A 36 -5.67 9.88 3.50
CA TRP A 36 -4.57 10.62 4.10
C TRP A 36 -3.95 11.63 3.13
N CYS A 37 -3.65 11.24 1.88
CA CYS A 37 -3.17 12.15 0.84
C CYS A 37 -4.14 13.32 0.56
N LYS A 38 -5.44 13.04 0.50
CA LYS A 38 -6.48 14.06 0.28
C LYS A 38 -6.59 15.01 1.48
N ALA A 39 -6.53 14.49 2.70
CA ALA A 39 -6.60 15.29 3.92
C ALA A 39 -5.37 16.20 4.07
N LYS A 40 -4.16 15.61 4.02
CA LYS A 40 -2.89 16.27 4.35
C LYS A 40 -2.28 17.08 3.21
N HIS A 41 -2.21 16.51 2.00
CA HIS A 41 -1.54 17.13 0.85
C HIS A 41 -2.50 17.70 -0.19
N LYS A 42 -3.82 17.58 0.02
CA LYS A 42 -4.88 17.94 -0.95
C LYS A 42 -4.77 17.20 -2.29
N ILE A 43 -4.12 16.02 -2.28
CA ILE A 43 -3.92 15.18 -3.48
C ILE A 43 -4.99 14.08 -3.54
N ASP A 44 -5.77 14.07 -4.63
CA ASP A 44 -6.56 12.90 -5.04
C ASP A 44 -5.91 12.14 -6.23
N ASN A 45 -5.04 12.80 -7.01
CA ASN A 45 -4.51 12.21 -8.24
C ASN A 45 -3.34 11.25 -7.97
N ARG A 46 -3.49 9.99 -8.38
CA ARG A 46 -2.43 8.96 -8.35
C ARG A 46 -1.11 9.38 -8.99
N ARG A 47 -1.11 10.29 -9.98
CA ARG A 47 0.11 10.80 -10.63
C ARG A 47 0.93 11.75 -9.77
N ALA A 48 0.36 12.33 -8.71
CA ALA A 48 1.05 13.24 -7.80
C ALA A 48 1.63 12.53 -6.57
N VAL A 49 1.44 11.22 -6.44
CA VAL A 49 2.00 10.44 -5.32
C VAL A 49 3.49 10.21 -5.55
N THR A 50 4.29 10.49 -4.52
CA THR A 50 5.74 10.34 -4.53
C THR A 50 6.21 9.31 -3.48
N LEU A 51 7.44 8.81 -3.63
CA LEU A 51 8.09 7.96 -2.63
C LEU A 51 8.14 8.62 -1.24
N SER A 52 8.32 9.94 -1.19
CA SER A 52 8.32 10.72 0.06
C SER A 52 6.97 10.61 0.78
N MET A 53 5.85 10.82 0.08
CA MET A 53 4.49 10.69 0.64
C MET A 53 4.17 9.26 1.12
N LEU A 54 4.60 8.24 0.38
CA LEU A 54 4.46 6.84 0.81
C LEU A 54 5.23 6.58 2.11
N SER A 55 6.46 7.10 2.20
CA SER A 55 7.34 6.94 3.36
C SER A 55 6.82 7.71 4.58
N GLU A 56 6.33 8.94 4.37
CA GLU A 56 5.75 9.79 5.39
C GLU A 56 4.49 9.16 6.01
N TYR A 57 3.56 8.69 5.16
CA TYR A 57 2.37 7.96 5.63
C TYR A 57 2.76 6.76 6.49
N LEU A 58 3.68 5.90 6.03
CA LEU A 58 4.09 4.71 6.78
C LEU A 58 4.76 5.07 8.11
N ALA A 59 5.56 6.14 8.15
CA ALA A 59 6.16 6.65 9.37
C ALA A 59 5.10 7.17 10.35
N GLU A 60 4.07 7.88 9.87
CA GLU A 60 2.93 8.31 10.70
C GLU A 60 2.11 7.13 11.22
N ARG A 61 1.77 6.15 10.36
CA ARG A 61 1.04 4.96 10.80
C ARG A 61 1.83 4.18 11.85
N LYS A 62 3.16 4.05 11.69
CA LYS A 62 4.04 3.42 12.69
C LYS A 62 4.05 4.19 14.01
N ARG A 63 4.17 5.52 13.98
CA ARG A 63 4.07 6.37 15.20
C ARG A 63 2.70 6.30 15.86
N GLY A 64 1.63 6.15 15.08
CA GLY A 64 0.26 5.92 15.54
C GLY A 64 -0.03 4.49 16.01
N GLY A 65 0.99 3.69 16.34
CA GLY A 65 0.84 2.35 16.92
C GLY A 65 0.48 1.23 15.94
N LEU A 66 0.51 1.47 14.62
CA LEU A 66 0.19 0.43 13.65
C LEU A 66 1.27 -0.66 13.63
N SER A 67 0.88 -1.92 13.81
CA SER A 67 1.80 -3.06 13.94
C SER A 67 2.70 -3.26 12.72
N ALA A 68 3.88 -3.86 12.92
CA ALA A 68 4.83 -4.15 11.84
C ALA A 68 4.23 -5.02 10.70
N ALA A 69 3.33 -5.95 11.04
CA ALA A 69 2.58 -6.74 10.07
C ALA A 69 1.66 -5.87 9.20
N SER A 70 0.94 -4.93 9.81
CA SER A 70 0.08 -3.97 9.11
C SER A 70 0.86 -2.97 8.25
N ILE A 71 2.03 -2.52 8.71
CA ILE A 71 2.95 -1.69 7.91
C ILE A 71 3.44 -2.47 6.68
N LYS A 72 3.81 -3.75 6.85
CA LYS A 72 4.19 -4.63 5.72
C LYS A 72 3.04 -4.83 4.73
N LEU A 73 1.79 -5.01 5.21
CA LEU A 73 0.61 -5.09 4.34
C LEU A 73 0.39 -3.82 3.52
N ASN A 74 0.54 -2.63 4.12
CA ASN A 74 0.45 -1.36 3.38
C ASN A 74 1.53 -1.26 2.28
N ILE A 75 2.79 -1.61 2.59
CA ILE A 75 3.88 -1.56 1.60
C ILE A 75 3.66 -2.54 0.46
N VAL A 76 3.18 -3.76 0.75
CA VAL A 76 2.79 -4.73 -0.29
C VAL A 76 1.69 -4.15 -1.16
N ALA A 77 0.61 -3.63 -0.55
CA ALA A 77 -0.51 -3.01 -1.26
C ALA A 77 -0.06 -1.86 -2.19
N PHE A 78 0.85 -0.99 -1.73
CA PHE A 78 1.40 0.09 -2.54
C PHE A 78 2.20 -0.43 -3.74
N LYS A 79 3.14 -1.37 -3.53
CA LYS A 79 3.97 -1.95 -4.59
C LYS A 79 3.16 -2.70 -5.66
N ILE A 80 2.09 -3.40 -5.27
CA ILE A 80 1.26 -4.10 -6.27
C ILE A 80 0.35 -3.13 -7.02
N PHE A 81 -0.16 -2.09 -6.36
CA PHE A 81 -1.03 -1.08 -6.96
C PHE A 81 -0.30 -0.17 -7.94
N PHE A 82 0.81 0.44 -7.53
CA PHE A 82 1.53 1.38 -8.40
C PHE A 82 2.21 0.68 -9.58
N ARG A 83 2.69 -0.56 -9.41
CA ARG A 83 3.14 -1.41 -10.53
C ARG A 83 2.03 -1.72 -11.52
N PHE A 84 0.80 -2.01 -11.07
CA PHE A 84 -0.37 -2.16 -11.94
C PHE A 84 -0.67 -0.86 -12.70
N LEU A 85 -0.64 0.29 -12.03
CA LEU A 85 -0.85 1.59 -12.68
C LEU A 85 0.25 1.93 -13.70
N ALA A 86 1.52 1.60 -13.41
CA ALA A 86 2.64 1.83 -14.31
C ALA A 86 2.55 0.93 -15.55
N ALA A 87 2.21 -0.35 -15.38
CA ALA A 87 1.96 -1.28 -16.48
C ALA A 87 0.82 -0.79 -17.40
N GLY A 88 -0.23 -0.20 -16.83
CA GLY A 88 -1.32 0.44 -17.58
C GLY A 88 -1.04 1.88 -18.07
N ARG A 89 0.20 2.39 -17.93
CA ARG A 89 0.59 3.78 -18.26
C ARG A 89 -0.27 4.87 -17.60
N LEU A 90 -0.93 4.54 -16.48
CA LEU A 90 -1.76 5.47 -15.70
C LEU A 90 -0.91 6.38 -14.81
N VAL A 91 0.31 5.96 -14.47
CA VAL A 91 1.41 6.75 -13.92
C VAL A 91 2.67 6.52 -14.77
N GLU A 92 3.59 7.48 -14.79
CA GLU A 92 4.81 7.39 -15.62
C GLU A 92 5.86 6.42 -15.06
N ARG A 93 5.94 6.32 -13.73
CA ARG A 93 6.85 5.44 -12.98
C ARG A 93 6.15 4.96 -11.71
N ASP A 94 6.63 3.87 -11.13
CA ASP A 94 6.12 3.33 -9.86
C ASP A 94 6.79 4.04 -8.67
N PRO A 95 6.11 4.94 -7.92
CA PRO A 95 6.69 5.61 -6.75
C PRO A 95 6.98 4.66 -5.57
N ALA A 96 6.43 3.43 -5.58
CA ALA A 96 6.64 2.41 -4.55
C ALA A 96 7.76 1.41 -4.90
N GLU A 97 8.39 1.53 -6.08
CA GLU A 97 9.50 0.67 -6.51
C GLU A 97 10.64 0.66 -5.48
N ALA A 98 11.15 1.85 -5.14
CA ALA A 98 12.22 2.06 -4.16
C ALA A 98 11.78 1.94 -2.68
N LEU A 99 10.50 1.64 -2.40
CA LEU A 99 9.99 1.53 -1.04
C LEU A 99 10.54 0.27 -0.36
N ALA A 100 11.33 0.40 0.70
CA ALA A 100 11.86 -0.75 1.42
C ALA A 100 10.75 -1.50 2.18
N LEU A 101 10.69 -2.82 2.04
CA LEU A 101 9.94 -3.65 2.98
C LEU A 101 10.70 -3.66 4.32
N PRO A 102 10.05 -3.42 5.47
CA PRO A 102 10.70 -3.52 6.76
C PRO A 102 11.24 -4.94 6.91
N ARG A 103 12.54 -5.04 7.22
CA ARG A 103 13.10 -6.30 7.70
C ARG A 103 12.36 -6.64 8.99
N ILE A 104 11.57 -7.72 8.95
CA ILE A 104 11.08 -8.31 10.18
C ILE A 104 12.28 -8.99 10.81
N GLU A 105 12.90 -8.30 11.76
CA GLU A 105 13.71 -8.98 12.76
C GLU A 105 12.77 -9.95 13.47
N ARG A 106 12.90 -11.24 13.11
CA ARG A 106 12.26 -12.31 13.85
C ARG A 106 12.98 -12.39 15.20
N TYR A 107 12.45 -11.66 16.19
CA TYR A 107 12.47 -12.22 17.54
C TYR A 107 11.74 -13.55 17.45
N LEU A 108 12.51 -14.66 17.44
CA LEU A 108 11.96 -15.93 17.85
C LEU A 108 11.44 -15.73 19.29
N PRO A 109 10.23 -16.20 19.63
CA PRO A 109 9.92 -16.37 21.03
C PRO A 109 10.92 -17.39 21.60
N GLU A 110 11.56 -17.03 22.72
CA GLU A 110 12.25 -18.01 23.56
C GLU A 110 11.18 -18.92 24.20
N THR A 111 10.81 -19.99 23.47
CA THR A 111 10.02 -21.07 24.04
C THR A 111 10.92 -21.90 24.95
N LEU A 112 10.98 -21.50 26.22
CA LEU A 112 11.30 -22.40 27.31
C LEU A 112 10.17 -23.44 27.43
N ASN A 113 10.50 -24.68 27.11
CA ASN A 113 9.83 -25.92 27.53
C ASN A 113 10.89 -27.03 27.49
#